data_AF-A0A959FZL7-F1
#
_entry.id   AF-A0A959FZL7-F1
#
_cell.length_a   1.000
_cell.length_b   1.000
_cell.length_c   1.000
_cell.angle_alpha   90.00
_cell.angle_beta   90.00
_cell.angle_gamma   90.00
#
_symmetry.space_group_name_H-M   'P 1'
#
loop_
_entity.id
_entity.type
_entity.pdbx_description
1 polymer ?
#
loop_
_entity_poly.entity_id
_entity_poly.type
_entity_poly.pdbx_seq_one_letter_code
_entity_poly.pdbx_strand_id
1 'polypeptide(L)'
;MAKAMLVKMYYELDERESLSSLLASFKVFIHRQKGLGYHKENYGNFVRLVSKLTMTNPYDPEAMQKLRQEVEAVNLLTEREWVLEQLEQLPA
;
A
#
# COMPACT_ATOMS: atom_id res chain seq x y z
N MET A 1 11.78 0.76 -6.69
CA MET A 1 11.92 -0.61 -7.21
C MET A 1 12.10 -1.63 -6.08
N ALA A 2 13.24 -1.71 -5.37
CA ALA A 2 13.46 -2.77 -4.36
C ALA A 2 12.47 -2.75 -3.16
N LYS A 3 12.13 -1.58 -2.61
CA LYS A 3 11.24 -1.51 -1.42
C LYS A 3 9.77 -1.82 -1.72
N ALA A 4 9.29 -1.55 -2.94
CA ALA A 4 7.96 -1.94 -3.35
C ALA A 4 7.85 -3.47 -3.44
N MET A 5 8.88 -4.13 -4.01
CA MET A 5 8.95 -5.60 -4.09
C MET A 5 8.95 -6.26 -2.72
N LEU A 6 9.68 -5.71 -1.74
CA LEU A 6 9.66 -6.20 -0.35
C LEU A 6 8.25 -6.13 0.26
N VAL A 7 7.54 -5.01 0.08
CA VAL A 7 6.16 -4.87 0.57
C VAL A 7 5.24 -5.93 -0.03
N LYS A 8 5.36 -6.20 -1.34
CA LYS A 8 4.56 -7.23 -2.01
C LYS A 8 4.84 -8.62 -1.43
N MET A 9 6.11 -8.97 -1.25
CA MET A 9 6.49 -10.27 -0.67
C MET A 9 5.94 -10.45 0.76
N TYR A 10 6.10 -9.45 1.64
CA TYR A 10 5.55 -9.57 3.00
C TYR A 10 4.02 -9.61 3.04
N TYR A 11 3.35 -8.96 2.07
CA TYR A 11 1.91 -9.07 1.92
C TYR A 11 1.48 -10.49 1.50
N GLU A 12 2.15 -11.05 0.49
CA GLU A 12 1.87 -12.40 -0.02
C GLU A 12 2.18 -13.51 1.01
N LEU A 13 3.13 -13.28 1.92
CA LEU A 13 3.48 -14.21 3.00
C LEU A 13 2.54 -14.12 4.23
N ASP A 14 1.52 -13.25 4.21
CA ASP A 14 0.59 -12.96 5.33
C ASP A 14 1.30 -12.64 6.67
N GLU A 15 2.54 -12.15 6.62
CA GLU A 15 3.28 -11.72 7.79
C GLU A 15 2.86 -10.31 8.21
N ARG A 16 1.67 -10.20 8.80
CA ARG A 16 1.04 -8.90 9.12
C ARG A 16 1.89 -8.00 10.02
N GLU A 17 2.53 -8.58 11.04
CA GLU A 17 3.38 -7.83 11.96
C GLU A 17 4.65 -7.32 11.27
N SER A 18 5.32 -8.18 10.49
CA SER A 18 6.49 -7.82 9.68
C SER A 18 6.15 -6.74 8.65
N LEU A 19 5.03 -6.90 7.95
CA LEU A 19 4.54 -5.95 6.96
C LEU A 19 4.24 -4.59 7.61
N SER A 20 3.56 -4.56 8.75
CA SER A 20 3.26 -3.32 9.46
C SER A 20 4.54 -2.58 9.88
N SER A 21 5.53 -3.32 10.38
CA SER A 21 6.84 -2.80 10.78
C SER A 21 7.64 -2.27 9.57
N LEU A 22 7.57 -2.98 8.45
CA LEU A 22 8.17 -2.54 7.20
C LEU A 22 7.51 -1.25 6.69
N LEU A 23 6.19 -1.18 6.66
CA LEU A 23 5.46 0.00 6.19
C LEU A 23 5.77 1.23 7.06
N ALA A 24 5.81 1.06 8.38
CA ALA A 24 6.17 2.13 9.32
C ALA A 24 7.61 2.62 9.10
N SER A 25 8.59 1.71 9.05
CA SER A 25 9.99 2.08 8.81
C SER A 25 10.20 2.67 7.41
N PHE A 26 9.50 2.18 6.39
CA PHE A 26 9.58 2.69 5.04
C PHE A 26 9.00 4.11 4.95
N LYS A 27 7.88 4.39 5.63
CA LYS A 27 7.32 5.74 5.75
C LYS A 27 8.33 6.74 6.33
N VAL A 28 9.02 6.36 7.42
CA VAL A 28 10.05 7.19 8.04
C VAL A 28 11.22 7.41 7.09
N PHE A 29 11.67 6.38 6.39
CA PHE A 29 12.73 6.46 5.40
C PHE A 29 12.38 7.45 4.26
N ILE A 30 11.18 7.32 3.66
CA ILE A 30 10.71 8.21 2.59
C ILE A 30 10.66 9.66 3.08
N HIS A 31 10.22 9.87 4.32
CA HIS A 31 10.11 11.20 4.90
C HIS A 31 11.49 11.88 5.03
N ARG A 32 12.50 11.14 5.51
CA ARG A 32 13.87 11.62 5.74
C ARG A 32 14.69 11.80 4.47
N GLN A 33 14.43 11.03 3.43
CA GLN A 33 15.19 11.09 2.19
C GLN A 33 14.89 12.37 1.40
N LYS A 34 15.95 13.14 1.10
CA LYS A 34 15.90 14.33 0.25
C LYS A 34 16.12 13.94 -1.22
N GLY A 35 15.63 14.74 -2.16
CA GLY A 35 15.92 14.58 -3.60
C GLY A 35 15.16 13.46 -4.32
N LEU A 36 14.12 12.89 -3.71
CA LEU A 36 13.32 11.81 -4.34
C LEU A 36 12.35 12.30 -5.44
N GLY A 37 12.09 13.61 -5.55
CA GLY A 37 11.13 14.15 -6.52
C GLY A 37 9.76 13.46 -6.40
N TYR A 38 9.18 13.10 -7.55
CA TYR A 38 7.88 12.42 -7.63
C TYR A 38 7.87 11.04 -6.96
N HIS A 39 9.02 10.38 -6.81
CA HIS A 39 9.09 9.08 -6.13
C HIS A 39 8.69 9.17 -4.66
N LYS A 40 8.92 10.33 -4.01
CA LYS A 40 8.52 10.53 -2.61
C LYS A 40 7.01 10.39 -2.46
N GLU A 41 6.27 11.05 -3.35
CA GLU A 41 4.82 11.00 -3.38
C GLU A 41 4.32 9.61 -3.77
N ASN A 42 4.90 9.01 -4.82
CA ASN A 42 4.54 7.65 -5.25
C ASN A 42 4.67 6.63 -4.11
N TYR A 43 5.85 6.57 -3.46
CA TYR A 43 6.07 5.62 -2.37
C TYR A 43 5.24 5.96 -1.13
N GLY A 44 5.00 7.25 -0.86
CA GLY A 44 4.12 7.67 0.22
C GLY A 44 2.68 7.20 0.03
N ASN A 45 2.16 7.36 -1.19
CA ASN A 45 0.84 6.87 -1.56
C ASN A 45 0.75 5.35 -1.49
N PHE A 46 1.75 4.65 -2.05
CA PHE A 46 1.81 3.18 -2.00
C PHE A 46 1.79 2.66 -0.55
N VAL A 47 2.68 3.15 0.31
CA VAL A 47 2.74 2.74 1.72
C VAL A 47 1.42 3.03 2.43
N ARG A 48 0.82 4.20 2.20
CA ARG A 48 -0.48 4.57 2.80
C ARG A 48 -1.59 3.60 2.40
N LEU A 49 -1.68 3.28 1.12
CA LEU A 49 -2.74 2.42 0.57
C LEU A 49 -2.57 0.97 1.04
N VAL A 50 -1.35 0.46 1.06
CA VAL A 50 -1.09 -0.90 1.59
C VAL A 50 -1.37 -0.98 3.09
N SER A 51 -1.02 0.06 3.87
CA SER A 51 -1.42 0.10 5.29
C SER A 51 -2.94 0.03 5.45
N LYS A 52 -3.70 0.78 4.63
CA LYS A 52 -5.16 0.72 4.64
C LYS A 52 -5.66 -0.68 4.26
N LEU A 53 -5.14 -1.25 3.19
CA LEU A 53 -5.48 -2.61 2.74
C LEU A 53 -5.35 -3.66 3.86
N THR A 54 -4.29 -3.57 4.67
CA THR A 54 -4.07 -4.50 5.79
C THR A 54 -4.96 -4.26 7.01
N MET A 55 -5.48 -3.04 7.16
CA MET A 55 -6.28 -2.62 8.33
C MET A 55 -7.79 -2.62 8.03
N THR A 56 -8.18 -2.52 6.77
CA THR A 56 -9.58 -2.56 6.34
C THR A 56 -10.16 -3.94 6.60
N ASN A 57 -11.36 -3.98 7.18
CA ASN A 57 -12.10 -5.22 7.36
C ASN A 57 -12.58 -5.73 5.98
N PRO A 58 -12.15 -6.92 5.52
CA PRO A 58 -12.56 -7.45 4.21
C PRO A 58 -14.08 -7.68 4.11
N TYR A 59 -14.75 -7.93 5.23
CA TYR A 59 -16.20 -8.15 5.30
C TYR A 59 -17.03 -6.85 5.34
N ASP A 60 -16.40 -5.69 5.17
CA ASP A 60 -17.07 -4.39 5.06
C ASP A 60 -17.02 -3.90 3.61
N PRO A 61 -18.07 -4.18 2.80
CA PRO A 61 -18.08 -3.83 1.39
C PRO A 61 -18.03 -2.32 1.14
N GLU A 62 -18.55 -1.50 2.06
CA GLU A 62 -18.51 -0.04 1.93
C GLU A 62 -17.07 0.47 2.13
N ALA A 63 -16.38 -0.04 3.14
CA ALA A 63 -14.97 0.29 3.39
C ALA A 63 -14.07 -0.18 2.23
N MET A 64 -14.33 -1.36 1.69
CA MET A 64 -13.61 -1.92 0.53
C MET A 64 -13.84 -1.07 -0.74
N GLN A 65 -15.08 -0.65 -0.99
CA GLN A 65 -15.40 0.23 -2.12
C GLN A 65 -14.73 1.61 -1.98
N LYS A 66 -14.73 2.20 -0.77
CA LYS A 66 -14.02 3.46 -0.50
C LYS A 66 -12.53 3.34 -0.74
N LEU A 67 -11.92 2.22 -0.31
CA LEU A 67 -10.49 1.98 -0.54
C LEU A 67 -10.19 1.84 -2.04
N ARG A 68 -11.02 1.11 -2.80
CA ARG A 68 -10.89 1.03 -4.28
C ARG A 68 -10.94 2.41 -4.93
N GLN A 69 -11.94 3.23 -4.59
CA GLN A 69 -12.06 4.59 -5.14
C GLN A 69 -10.85 5.46 -4.79
N GLU A 70 -10.30 5.32 -3.58
CA GLU A 70 -9.10 6.04 -3.19
C GLU A 70 -7.89 5.61 -4.03
N VAL A 71 -7.72 4.31 -4.27
CA VAL A 71 -6.66 3.77 -5.14
C VAL A 71 -6.79 4.30 -6.57
N GLU A 72 -8.01 4.40 -7.10
CA GLU A 72 -8.30 4.95 -8.43
C GLU A 72 -8.08 6.47 -8.51
N ALA A 73 -8.39 7.21 -7.45
CA ALA A 73 -8.25 8.67 -7.43
C ALA A 73 -6.80 9.16 -7.24
N VAL A 74 -5.88 8.31 -6.77
CA VAL A 74 -4.48 8.69 -6.54
C VAL A 74 -3.77 8.91 -7.87
N ASN A 75 -3.25 10.11 -8.12
CA ASN A 75 -2.55 10.43 -9.37
C ASN A 75 -1.20 9.73 -9.52
N LEU A 76 -0.37 9.75 -8.46
CA LEU A 76 0.99 9.18 -8.47
C LEU A 76 1.02 7.85 -7.70
N LEU A 77 0.73 6.77 -8.41
CA LEU A 77 0.81 5.39 -7.93
C LEU A 77 1.20 4.43 -9.07
N THR A 78 2.48 4.06 -9.14
CA THR A 78 3.00 3.12 -10.13
C THR A 78 2.45 1.72 -9.91
N GLU A 79 2.24 1.32 -8.66
CA GLU A 79 1.79 -0.02 -8.26
C GLU A 79 0.26 -0.15 -8.16
N ARG A 80 -0.49 0.72 -8.85
CA ARG A 80 -1.96 0.78 -8.75
C ARG A 80 -2.65 -0.53 -9.05
N GLU A 81 -2.32 -1.13 -10.19
CA GLU A 81 -2.89 -2.40 -10.64
C GLU A 81 -2.73 -3.48 -9.58
N TRP A 82 -1.53 -3.60 -9.01
CA TRP A 82 -1.27 -4.56 -7.95
C TRP A 82 -2.14 -4.34 -6.70
N VAL A 83 -2.34 -3.09 -6.26
CA VAL A 83 -3.20 -2.81 -5.10
C VAL A 83 -4.67 -3.16 -5.41
N LEU A 84 -5.14 -2.92 -6.64
CA LEU A 84 -6.48 -3.29 -7.06
C LEU A 84 -6.66 -4.81 -7.12
N GLU A 85 -5.68 -5.54 -7.65
CA GLU A 85 -5.66 -7.01 -7.64
C GLU A 85 -5.77 -7.57 -6.22
N GLN A 86 -5.05 -7.00 -5.25
CA GLN A 86 -5.14 -7.46 -3.86
C GLN A 86 -6.53 -7.22 -3.26
N LEU A 87 -7.21 -6.14 -3.62
CA LEU A 87 -8.59 -5.88 -3.19
C LEU A 87 -9.58 -6.90 -3.76
N GLU A 88 -9.33 -7.40 -4.97
CA GLU A 88 -10.19 -8.41 -5.63
C GLU A 88 -9.97 -9.82 -5.07
N GLN A 89 -8.80 -10.09 -4.50
CA GLN A 89 -8.48 -11.38 -3.89
C GLN A 89 -9.04 -11.52 -2.46
N LEU A 90 -9.47 -10.43 -1.83
CA LEU A 90 -10.06 -10.47 -0.50
C LEU A 90 -11.51 -10.97 -0.57
N PRO A 91 -11.94 -11.88 0.33
CA PRO A 91 -13.31 -12.37 0.36
C PRO A 91 -14.26 -11.22 0.69
N ALA A 92 -15.30 -11.06 -0.16
CA ALA A 92 -16.39 -10.11 0.03
C ALA A 92 -17.35 -10.53 1.15
#